data_AF-A0A1I6T166-F1
#
_entry.id   AF-A0A1I6T166-F1
#
_cell.length_a   1.000
_cell.length_b   1.000
_cell.length_c   1.000
_cell.angle_alpha   90.00
_cell.angle_beta   90.00
_cell.angle_gamma   90.00
#
_symmetry.space_group_name_H-M   'P 1'
#
loop_
_entity.id
_entity.type
_entity.pdbx_description
1 polymer ?
#
loop_
_entity_poly.entity_id
_entity_poly.type
_entity_poly.pdbx_seq_one_letter_code
_entity_poly.pdbx_strand_id
1 'polypeptide(L)'
;MLFNIWWVCEELLKTYCEPGERLTWGMGKQMRSGDVLKLIWRDGVALPEMVFGLRFHAALTAILPVRSEVLMARGDCERPLVMADDLELAPALPLGDVLVEELPLDLPYGTMVVMLPDRQMPFSQVLGETVGEALLLAQSLSGIPMEHETDALYIMAHAAMRRAATLGLEGHEVEPQGFCRGLGRTLSRHWLAERRPLLPDPMLFQRSDFLWQRQLAVYLSELDPGFTSPDPLLVPEDLLRVADTPLRLADWAGRTETMLRAVMGAPEREDVPLKTSLAARFNLQ
;
A
#
# COMPACT_ATOMS: atom_id res chain seq x y z
N MET A 1 -35.14 -2.44 -7.29
CA MET A 1 -34.48 -1.17 -7.67
C MET A 1 -33.10 -1.49 -8.28
N LEU A 2 -33.01 -2.50 -9.16
CA LEU A 2 -31.76 -3.08 -9.68
C LEU A 2 -31.55 -2.81 -11.20
N PHE A 3 -32.49 -2.09 -11.83
CA PHE A 3 -32.52 -1.91 -13.29
C PHE A 3 -31.91 -0.59 -13.78
N ASN A 4 -31.67 0.39 -12.90
CA ASN A 4 -31.15 1.71 -13.32
C ASN A 4 -29.62 1.81 -13.31
N ILE A 5 -28.91 0.98 -12.54
CA ILE A 5 -27.44 1.00 -12.50
C ILE A 5 -26.85 0.30 -13.73
N TRP A 6 -27.44 -0.82 -14.17
CA TRP A 6 -26.93 -1.57 -15.33
C TRP A 6 -26.90 -0.74 -16.64
N TRP A 7 -27.89 0.14 -16.84
CA TRP A 7 -27.93 1.03 -18.01
C TRP A 7 -26.88 2.15 -17.93
N VAL A 8 -26.70 2.75 -16.75
CA VAL A 8 -25.63 3.74 -16.50
C VAL A 8 -24.26 3.09 -16.61
N CYS A 9 -24.07 1.86 -16.16
CA CYS A 9 -22.82 1.09 -16.27
C CYS A 9 -22.43 0.79 -17.72
N GLU A 10 -23.39 0.45 -18.58
CA GLU A 10 -23.11 0.17 -20.00
C GLU A 10 -22.76 1.44 -20.78
N GLU A 11 -23.38 2.58 -20.44
CA GLU A 11 -23.02 3.90 -20.97
C GLU A 11 -21.65 4.36 -20.42
N LEU A 12 -21.39 4.24 -19.12
CA LEU A 12 -20.10 4.62 -18.51
C LEU A 12 -18.92 3.80 -19.05
N LEU A 13 -19.10 2.49 -19.28
CA LEU A 13 -18.10 1.63 -19.91
C LEU A 13 -17.80 2.03 -21.37
N LYS A 14 -18.80 2.55 -22.09
CA LYS A 14 -18.65 3.05 -23.47
C LYS A 14 -18.06 4.46 -23.52
N THR A 15 -18.36 5.31 -22.54
CA THR A 15 -17.96 6.73 -22.53
C THR A 15 -16.58 6.98 -21.90
N TYR A 16 -16.13 6.17 -20.95
CA TYR A 16 -14.90 6.44 -20.16
C TYR A 16 -13.75 5.45 -20.39
N CYS A 17 -13.77 4.70 -21.50
CA CYS A 17 -12.64 3.87 -21.94
C CYS A 17 -11.52 4.64 -22.69
N GLU A 18 -11.57 5.97 -22.76
CA GLU A 18 -10.47 6.83 -23.23
C GLU A 18 -9.74 7.51 -22.04
N PRO A 19 -8.47 7.92 -22.19
CA PRO A 19 -7.44 7.77 -21.15
C PRO A 19 -7.61 8.75 -19.98
N GLY A 20 -8.34 8.34 -18.95
CA GLY A 20 -8.34 8.94 -17.62
C GLY A 20 -7.01 8.74 -16.88
N GLU A 21 -6.75 9.61 -15.90
CA GLU A 21 -5.48 9.88 -15.21
C GLU A 21 -4.58 8.65 -14.95
N ARG A 22 -3.30 8.82 -15.29
CA ARG A 22 -2.25 7.89 -14.86
C ARG A 22 -2.02 8.12 -13.37
N LEU A 23 -2.43 7.17 -12.54
CA LEU A 23 -1.85 7.00 -11.21
C LEU A 23 -0.36 6.70 -11.42
N THR A 24 0.55 7.61 -11.08
CA THR A 24 1.99 7.43 -11.34
C THR A 24 2.61 6.47 -10.33
N TRP A 25 2.78 5.20 -10.70
CA TRP A 25 3.64 4.24 -9.97
C TRP A 25 4.34 3.29 -10.95
N GLY A 26 5.65 3.11 -10.79
CA GLY A 26 6.60 2.59 -11.79
C GLY A 26 6.26 1.27 -12.51
N MET A 27 6.82 1.15 -13.72
CA MET A 27 6.54 0.17 -14.80
C MET A 27 6.51 -1.31 -14.37
N GLY A 28 5.27 -1.82 -14.20
CA GLY A 28 4.77 -3.05 -14.85
C GLY A 28 3.49 -2.66 -15.61
N LYS A 29 2.72 -3.58 -16.22
CA LYS A 29 1.37 -3.26 -16.71
C LYS A 29 0.52 -2.86 -15.49
N GLN A 30 0.50 -1.58 -15.17
CA GLN A 30 -0.21 -1.03 -14.01
C GLN A 30 -1.69 -1.07 -14.35
N MET A 31 -2.49 -1.73 -13.51
CA MET A 31 -3.93 -1.69 -13.63
C MET A 31 -4.39 -0.25 -13.34
N ARG A 32 -5.05 0.37 -14.32
CA ARG A 32 -5.67 1.69 -14.14
C ARG A 32 -6.95 1.54 -13.34
N SER A 33 -7.48 2.63 -12.78
CA SER A 33 -8.78 2.61 -12.07
C SER A 33 -9.89 1.98 -12.92
N GLY A 34 -9.92 2.26 -14.22
CA GLY A 34 -10.85 1.63 -15.15
C GLY A 34 -10.62 0.12 -15.39
N ASP A 35 -9.40 -0.39 -15.20
CA ASP A 35 -9.12 -1.82 -15.27
C ASP A 35 -9.58 -2.55 -13.99
N VAL A 36 -9.44 -1.90 -12.82
CA VAL A 36 -9.97 -2.41 -11.55
C VAL A 36 -11.50 -2.48 -11.59
N LEU A 37 -12.15 -1.43 -12.08
CA LEU A 37 -13.60 -1.39 -12.23
C LEU A 37 -14.11 -2.50 -13.17
N LYS A 38 -13.46 -2.67 -14.32
CA LYS A 38 -13.76 -3.77 -15.27
C LYS A 38 -13.54 -5.14 -14.65
N LEU A 39 -12.55 -5.28 -13.77
CA LEU A 39 -12.26 -6.54 -13.09
C LEU A 39 -13.43 -6.90 -12.16
N ILE A 40 -13.90 -5.95 -11.35
CA ILE A 40 -15.01 -6.18 -10.42
C ILE A 40 -16.29 -6.55 -11.19
N TRP A 41 -16.69 -5.74 -12.17
CA TRP A 41 -17.92 -5.97 -12.95
C TRP A 41 -17.93 -7.20 -13.85
N ARG A 42 -16.78 -7.87 -14.02
CA ARG A 42 -16.68 -9.14 -14.76
C ARG A 42 -16.61 -10.36 -13.85
N ASP A 43 -17.08 -10.22 -12.61
CA ASP A 43 -16.97 -11.25 -11.57
C ASP A 43 -15.52 -11.71 -11.35
N GLY A 44 -14.57 -10.80 -11.61
CA GLY A 44 -13.14 -11.05 -11.49
C GLY A 44 -12.62 -10.89 -10.06
N VAL A 45 -13.47 -10.49 -9.11
CA VAL A 45 -13.12 -10.35 -7.70
C VAL A 45 -14.01 -11.25 -6.86
N ALA A 46 -13.44 -11.93 -5.88
CA ALA A 46 -14.16 -12.84 -4.99
C ALA A 46 -13.57 -12.82 -3.58
N LEU A 47 -14.33 -13.32 -2.61
CA LEU A 47 -13.81 -13.58 -1.27
C LEU A 47 -12.76 -14.72 -1.30
N PRO A 48 -11.70 -14.64 -0.49
CA PRO A 48 -10.72 -15.71 -0.38
C PRO A 48 -11.31 -16.96 0.27
N GLU A 49 -10.64 -18.10 0.08
CA GLU A 49 -10.91 -19.27 0.89
C GLU A 49 -10.73 -18.92 2.37
N MET A 50 -11.71 -19.28 3.22
CA MET A 50 -11.81 -18.85 4.60
C MET A 50 -10.52 -19.04 5.41
N VAL A 51 -9.88 -20.21 5.32
CA VAL A 51 -8.65 -20.51 6.08
C VAL A 51 -7.49 -19.63 5.62
N PHE A 52 -7.32 -19.47 4.30
CA PHE A 52 -6.28 -18.63 3.74
C PHE A 52 -6.52 -17.15 4.07
N GLY A 53 -7.75 -16.65 3.89
CA GLY A 53 -8.12 -15.27 4.15
C GLY A 53 -7.88 -14.87 5.60
N LEU A 54 -8.35 -15.68 6.56
CA LEU A 54 -8.14 -15.43 7.99
C LEU A 54 -6.64 -15.42 8.35
N ARG A 55 -5.87 -16.38 7.84
CA ARG A 55 -4.43 -16.47 8.09
C ARG A 55 -3.68 -15.28 7.49
N PHE A 56 -4.01 -14.90 6.26
CA PHE A 56 -3.39 -13.78 5.57
C PHE A 56 -3.71 -12.46 6.27
N HIS A 57 -4.98 -12.23 6.60
CA HIS A 57 -5.41 -11.06 7.34
C HIS A 57 -4.68 -10.96 8.69
N ALA A 58 -4.62 -12.06 9.47
CA ALA A 58 -3.91 -12.07 10.75
C ALA A 58 -2.42 -11.71 10.60
N ALA A 59 -1.74 -12.27 9.60
CA ALA A 59 -0.33 -11.94 9.35
C ALA A 59 -0.13 -10.49 8.90
N LEU A 60 -1.00 -9.99 8.00
CA LEU A 60 -0.97 -8.61 7.54
C LEU A 60 -1.20 -7.63 8.70
N THR A 61 -2.24 -7.86 9.51
CA THR A 61 -2.56 -7.04 10.69
C THR A 61 -1.42 -7.03 11.72
N ALA A 62 -0.72 -8.15 11.88
CA ALA A 62 0.39 -8.24 12.82
C ALA A 62 1.65 -7.47 12.36
N ILE A 63 1.73 -7.10 11.07
CA ILE A 63 2.75 -6.21 10.51
C ILE A 63 2.24 -4.77 10.47
N LEU A 64 1.02 -4.58 9.95
CA LEU A 64 0.37 -3.29 9.70
C LEU A 64 -1.00 -3.31 10.40
N PRO A 65 -1.18 -2.66 11.58
CA PRO A 65 -2.45 -2.65 12.30
C PRO A 65 -3.46 -1.71 11.62
N VAL A 66 -3.87 -2.07 10.41
CA VAL A 66 -4.82 -1.36 9.55
C VAL A 66 -6.05 -2.25 9.34
N ARG A 67 -7.23 -1.63 9.35
CA ARG A 67 -8.46 -2.31 8.93
C ARG A 67 -8.31 -2.66 7.46
N SER A 68 -8.38 -3.93 7.14
CA SER A 68 -8.17 -4.41 5.77
C SER A 68 -9.23 -5.41 5.37
N GLU A 69 -9.66 -5.33 4.11
CA GLU A 69 -10.50 -6.35 3.49
C GLU A 69 -9.68 -7.08 2.42
N VAL A 70 -9.61 -8.41 2.52
CA VAL A 70 -8.77 -9.23 1.63
C VAL A 70 -9.66 -9.93 0.62
N LEU A 71 -9.40 -9.69 -0.65
CA LEU A 71 -10.13 -10.22 -1.79
C LEU A 71 -9.18 -10.99 -2.72
N MET A 72 -9.72 -11.92 -3.50
CA MET A 72 -9.03 -12.60 -4.58
C MET A 72 -9.40 -11.97 -5.91
N ALA A 73 -8.40 -11.55 -6.69
CA ALA A 73 -8.54 -11.05 -8.03
C ALA A 73 -8.15 -12.13 -9.05
N ARG A 74 -9.14 -12.58 -9.81
CA ARG A 74 -9.02 -13.52 -10.93
C ARG A 74 -8.57 -12.80 -12.21
N GLY A 75 -8.17 -13.56 -13.22
CA GLY A 75 -7.81 -12.99 -14.53
C GLY A 75 -6.42 -12.34 -14.55
N ASP A 76 -6.31 -11.17 -15.20
CA ASP A 76 -5.03 -10.49 -15.50
C ASP A 76 -4.35 -9.83 -14.27
N CYS A 77 -4.82 -10.10 -13.05
CA CYS A 77 -4.18 -9.58 -11.84
C CYS A 77 -2.88 -10.36 -11.56
N GLU A 78 -1.75 -9.80 -11.97
CA GLU A 78 -0.44 -10.46 -11.84
C GLU A 78 0.26 -10.20 -10.50
N ARG A 79 -0.29 -9.37 -9.62
CA ARG A 79 0.35 -8.97 -8.36
C ARG A 79 -0.68 -8.43 -7.38
N PRO A 80 -0.38 -8.41 -6.07
CA PRO A 80 -1.26 -7.76 -5.11
C PRO A 80 -1.53 -6.30 -5.48
N LEU A 81 -2.77 -5.86 -5.30
CA LEU A 81 -3.16 -4.46 -5.35
C LEU A 81 -3.62 -4.05 -3.95
N VAL A 82 -3.12 -2.91 -3.48
CA VAL A 82 -3.51 -2.35 -2.19
C VAL A 82 -4.01 -0.93 -2.43
N MET A 83 -5.25 -0.66 -2.04
CA MET A 83 -5.97 0.56 -2.36
C MET A 83 -6.76 1.04 -1.15
N ALA A 84 -7.03 2.35 -1.08
CA ALA A 84 -7.99 2.90 -0.14
C ALA A 84 -9.42 2.64 -0.64
N ASP A 85 -10.38 2.44 0.27
CA ASP A 85 -11.79 2.27 -0.08
C ASP A 85 -12.39 3.52 -0.74
N ASP A 86 -11.86 4.70 -0.46
CA ASP A 86 -12.27 5.96 -1.07
C ASP A 86 -11.61 6.23 -2.45
N LEU A 87 -10.81 5.30 -2.96
CA LEU A 87 -10.24 5.41 -4.30
C LEU A 87 -11.34 5.55 -5.35
N GLU A 88 -11.39 6.70 -6.02
CA GLU A 88 -12.37 6.99 -7.05
C GLU A 88 -12.08 6.19 -8.33
N LEU A 89 -12.96 5.23 -8.67
CA LEU A 89 -12.83 4.39 -9.86
C LEU A 89 -13.43 5.04 -11.11
N ALA A 90 -14.45 5.87 -10.90
CA ALA A 90 -15.12 6.74 -11.87
C ALA A 90 -15.70 7.94 -11.10
N PRO A 91 -16.09 9.04 -11.78
CA PRO A 91 -16.62 10.24 -11.11
C PRO A 91 -17.71 9.91 -10.08
N ALA A 92 -17.49 10.28 -8.82
CA ALA A 92 -18.33 10.02 -7.67
C ALA A 92 -18.62 8.52 -7.38
N LEU A 93 -17.73 7.61 -7.81
CA LEU A 93 -17.85 6.18 -7.62
C LEU A 93 -16.60 5.63 -6.88
N PRO A 94 -16.58 5.66 -5.54
CA PRO A 94 -15.47 5.13 -4.75
C PRO A 94 -15.45 3.60 -4.79
N LEU A 95 -14.25 3.03 -4.67
CA LEU A 95 -14.01 1.58 -4.70
C LEU A 95 -14.88 0.83 -3.68
N GLY A 96 -15.00 1.36 -2.47
CA GLY A 96 -15.75 0.72 -1.38
C GLY A 96 -17.23 0.55 -1.71
N ASP A 97 -17.86 1.55 -2.31
CA ASP A 97 -19.26 1.49 -2.71
C ASP A 97 -19.46 0.41 -3.79
N VAL A 98 -18.57 0.36 -4.80
CA VAL A 98 -18.62 -0.67 -5.84
C VAL A 98 -18.49 -2.06 -5.24
N LEU A 99 -17.60 -2.26 -4.26
CA LEU A 99 -17.41 -3.57 -3.64
C LEU A 99 -18.62 -4.00 -2.80
N VAL A 100 -19.23 -3.10 -2.05
CA VAL A 100 -20.43 -3.40 -1.25
C VAL A 100 -21.64 -3.70 -2.15
N GLU A 101 -21.73 -3.07 -3.32
CA GLU A 101 -22.79 -3.35 -4.29
C GLU A 101 -22.61 -4.70 -5.00
N GLU A 102 -21.38 -5.06 -5.37
CA GLU A 102 -21.09 -6.22 -6.22
C GLU A 102 -20.75 -7.49 -5.43
N LEU A 103 -20.32 -7.37 -4.17
CA LEU A 103 -19.90 -8.51 -3.34
C LEU A 103 -20.72 -8.60 -2.05
N PRO A 104 -20.93 -9.80 -1.50
CA PRO A 104 -21.65 -9.99 -0.24
C PRO A 104 -20.76 -9.66 0.96
N LEU A 105 -20.27 -8.42 1.05
CA LEU A 105 -19.42 -7.93 2.12
C LEU A 105 -19.96 -6.61 2.68
N ASP A 106 -19.56 -6.30 3.92
CA ASP A 106 -19.78 -4.99 4.54
C ASP A 106 -18.40 -4.35 4.72
N LEU A 107 -18.20 -3.16 4.14
CA LEU A 107 -16.91 -2.49 4.12
C LEU A 107 -16.97 -1.20 4.94
N PRO A 108 -16.39 -1.16 6.15
CA PRO A 108 -16.33 0.06 6.95
C PRO A 108 -15.49 1.14 6.25
N TYR A 109 -15.89 2.41 6.36
CA TYR A 109 -15.10 3.52 5.80
C TYR A 109 -13.68 3.60 6.39
N GLY A 110 -12.71 3.88 5.51
CA GLY A 110 -11.28 3.97 5.84
C GLY A 110 -10.60 2.61 5.90
N THR A 111 -11.10 1.64 5.14
CA THR A 111 -10.55 0.28 5.04
C THR A 111 -9.57 0.18 3.89
N MET A 112 -8.44 -0.47 4.14
CA MET A 112 -7.47 -0.82 3.11
C MET A 112 -7.96 -2.06 2.35
N VAL A 113 -8.30 -1.90 1.08
CA VAL A 113 -8.70 -3.01 0.22
C VAL A 113 -7.45 -3.68 -0.35
N VAL A 114 -7.35 -5.00 -0.15
CA VAL A 114 -6.25 -5.83 -0.65
C VAL A 114 -6.80 -6.84 -1.65
N MET A 115 -6.44 -6.70 -2.92
CA MET A 115 -6.77 -7.69 -3.95
C MET A 115 -5.54 -8.55 -4.27
N LEU A 116 -5.62 -9.83 -3.96
CA LEU A 116 -4.53 -10.79 -4.15
C LEU A 116 -4.68 -11.52 -5.49
N PRO A 117 -3.59 -11.78 -6.22
CA PRO A 117 -3.68 -12.48 -7.49
C PRO A 117 -4.10 -13.94 -7.28
N ASP A 118 -5.05 -14.44 -8.08
CA ASP A 118 -5.51 -15.84 -8.05
C ASP A 118 -4.52 -16.77 -8.76
N ARG A 119 -3.32 -16.89 -8.20
CA ARG A 119 -2.26 -17.78 -8.69
C ARG A 119 -1.47 -18.37 -7.55
N GLN A 120 -0.85 -19.53 -7.79
CA GLN A 120 0.03 -20.14 -6.80
C GLN A 120 1.30 -19.31 -6.62
N MET A 121 1.38 -18.61 -5.51
CA MET A 121 2.58 -17.94 -5.02
C MET A 121 2.84 -18.37 -3.57
N PRO A 122 4.11 -18.42 -3.14
CA PRO A 122 4.43 -18.67 -1.74
C PRO A 122 3.78 -17.61 -0.84
N PHE A 123 3.14 -18.04 0.24
CA PHE A 123 2.39 -17.19 1.18
C PHE A 123 3.19 -15.96 1.61
N SER A 124 4.41 -16.17 2.13
CA SER A 124 5.29 -15.10 2.61
C SER A 124 5.63 -14.10 1.50
N GLN A 125 5.77 -14.57 0.27
CA GLN A 125 6.09 -13.70 -0.87
C GLN A 125 4.91 -12.82 -1.26
N VAL A 126 3.68 -13.36 -1.27
CA VAL A 126 2.47 -12.56 -1.49
C VAL A 126 2.33 -11.53 -0.37
N LEU A 127 2.52 -11.94 0.89
CA LEU A 127 2.47 -11.04 2.03
C LEU A 127 3.50 -9.91 1.93
N GLY A 128 4.73 -10.23 1.52
CA GLY A 128 5.77 -9.22 1.29
C GLY A 128 5.45 -8.26 0.16
N GLU A 129 4.89 -8.75 -0.96
CA GLU A 129 4.43 -7.89 -2.06
C GLU A 129 3.29 -6.96 -1.60
N THR A 130 2.30 -7.50 -0.87
CA THR A 130 1.18 -6.75 -0.29
C THR A 130 1.65 -5.69 0.70
N VAL A 131 2.54 -6.03 1.63
CA VAL A 131 3.10 -5.05 2.57
C VAL A 131 3.85 -3.96 1.81
N GLY A 132 4.63 -4.31 0.80
CA GLY A 132 5.29 -3.32 -0.06
C GLY A 132 4.31 -2.34 -0.70
N GLU A 133 3.20 -2.83 -1.26
CA GLU A 133 2.18 -1.97 -1.87
C GLU A 133 1.47 -1.11 -0.80
N ALA A 134 1.24 -1.66 0.40
CA ALA A 134 0.69 -0.91 1.53
C ALA A 134 1.62 0.20 2.03
N LEU A 135 2.95 -0.02 2.02
CA LEU A 135 3.92 1.03 2.37
C LEU A 135 3.93 2.17 1.34
N LEU A 136 3.80 1.85 0.06
CA LEU A 136 3.67 2.86 -1.01
C LEU A 136 2.36 3.64 -0.89
N LEU A 137 1.26 2.96 -0.55
CA LEU A 137 -0.01 3.62 -0.25
C LEU A 137 0.11 4.51 0.99
N ALA A 138 0.78 4.05 2.05
CA ALA A 138 1.02 4.86 3.24
C ALA A 138 1.80 6.13 2.91
N GLN A 139 2.83 6.01 2.09
CA GLN A 139 3.65 7.12 1.64
C GLN A 139 2.82 8.14 0.86
N SER A 140 1.97 7.70 -0.08
CA SER A 140 1.12 8.61 -0.87
C SER A 140 0.05 9.33 -0.06
N LEU A 141 -0.34 8.77 1.09
CA LEU A 141 -1.27 9.38 2.04
C LEU A 141 -0.57 10.23 3.10
N SER A 142 0.75 10.09 3.24
CA SER A 142 1.54 10.81 4.24
C SER A 142 1.90 12.23 3.78
N GLY A 143 2.07 13.14 4.74
CA GLY A 143 2.58 14.49 4.50
C GLY A 143 4.11 14.57 4.51
N ILE A 144 4.82 13.48 4.21
CA ILE A 144 6.28 13.44 4.20
C ILE A 144 6.78 14.31 3.04
N PRO A 145 7.73 15.23 3.28
CA PRO A 145 8.32 16.02 2.20
C PRO A 145 8.97 15.12 1.16
N MET A 146 8.88 15.51 -0.11
CA MET A 146 9.35 14.72 -1.25
C MET A 146 10.85 14.35 -1.12
N GLU A 147 11.67 15.23 -0.56
CA GLU A 147 13.11 15.02 -0.29
C GLU A 147 13.40 13.92 0.75
N HIS A 148 12.40 13.48 1.50
CA HIS A 148 12.50 12.44 2.53
C HIS A 148 11.70 11.18 2.18
N GLU A 149 11.05 11.13 1.02
CA GLU A 149 10.24 9.99 0.62
C GLU A 149 11.08 8.70 0.52
N THR A 150 12.27 8.77 -0.09
CA THR A 150 13.16 7.61 -0.21
C THR A 150 13.64 7.11 1.15
N ASP A 151 14.03 8.03 2.05
CA ASP A 151 14.42 7.71 3.42
C ASP A 151 13.27 7.04 4.19
N ALA A 152 12.08 7.62 4.12
CA ALA A 152 10.90 7.09 4.79
C ALA A 152 10.54 5.69 4.31
N LEU A 153 10.51 5.46 2.99
CA LEU A 153 10.22 4.15 2.44
C LEU A 153 11.30 3.12 2.78
N TYR A 154 12.58 3.53 2.77
CA TYR A 154 13.70 2.70 3.20
C TYR A 154 13.56 2.26 4.67
N ILE A 155 13.25 3.20 5.56
CA ILE A 155 13.02 2.93 6.99
C ILE A 155 11.81 2.02 7.19
N MET A 156 10.67 2.31 6.55
CA MET A 156 9.47 1.47 6.65
C MET A 156 9.72 0.04 6.16
N ALA A 157 10.48 -0.12 5.06
CA ALA A 157 10.82 -1.44 4.53
C ALA A 157 11.68 -2.26 5.51
N HIS A 158 12.65 -1.63 6.18
CA HIS A 158 13.43 -2.27 7.24
C HIS A 158 12.57 -2.66 8.45
N ALA A 159 11.68 -1.78 8.91
CA ALA A 159 10.76 -2.08 9.99
C ALA A 159 9.84 -3.28 9.65
N ALA A 160 9.26 -3.29 8.44
CA ALA A 160 8.42 -4.37 7.95
C ALA A 160 9.16 -5.72 7.91
N MET A 161 10.39 -5.74 7.39
CA MET A 161 11.23 -6.94 7.37
C MET A 161 11.53 -7.45 8.78
N ARG A 162 11.91 -6.56 9.72
CA ARG A 162 12.19 -6.94 11.11
C ARG A 162 10.95 -7.51 11.79
N ARG A 163 9.78 -6.91 11.54
CA ARG A 163 8.52 -7.43 12.07
C ARG A 163 8.18 -8.81 11.48
N ALA A 164 8.32 -8.99 10.17
CA ALA A 164 8.11 -10.30 9.52
C ALA A 164 9.05 -11.38 10.07
N ALA A 165 10.31 -11.04 10.35
CA ALA A 165 11.26 -11.95 11.01
C ALA A 165 10.78 -12.35 12.42
N THR A 166 10.26 -11.39 13.18
CA THR A 166 9.71 -11.63 14.52
C THR A 166 8.45 -12.51 14.47
N LEU A 167 7.56 -12.30 13.51
CA LEU A 167 6.37 -13.14 13.33
C LEU A 167 6.71 -14.61 13.07
N GLY A 168 7.78 -14.87 12.30
CA GLY A 168 8.28 -16.22 12.09
C GLY A 168 8.75 -16.90 13.38
N LEU A 169 9.32 -16.13 14.32
CA LEU A 169 9.70 -16.61 15.66
C LEU A 169 8.50 -16.77 16.61
N GLU A 170 7.47 -15.94 16.44
CA GLU A 170 6.19 -16.00 17.17
C GLU A 170 5.27 -17.15 16.70
N GLY A 171 5.71 -17.95 15.71
CA GLY A 171 4.99 -19.13 15.22
C GLY A 171 3.98 -18.86 14.11
N HIS A 172 3.98 -17.65 13.53
CA HIS A 172 3.25 -17.40 12.29
C HIS A 172 3.97 -18.10 11.12
N GLU A 173 3.21 -18.54 10.11
CA GLU A 173 3.75 -19.14 8.88
C GLU A 173 4.41 -18.12 7.94
N VAL A 174 5.15 -17.15 8.49
CA VAL A 174 5.87 -16.12 7.74
C VAL A 174 7.33 -16.51 7.64
N GLU A 175 7.74 -16.94 6.45
CA GLU A 175 9.15 -17.16 6.13
C GLU A 175 9.82 -15.82 5.76
N PRO A 176 10.83 -15.35 6.52
CA PRO A 176 11.40 -14.01 6.32
C PRO A 176 12.04 -13.85 4.94
N GLN A 177 12.68 -14.89 4.42
CA GLN A 177 13.32 -14.84 3.10
C GLN A 177 12.30 -14.68 1.97
N GLY A 178 11.20 -15.43 2.03
CA GLY A 178 10.09 -15.32 1.08
C GLY A 178 9.44 -13.93 1.15
N PHE A 179 9.22 -13.43 2.37
CA PHE A 179 8.72 -12.07 2.60
C PHE A 179 9.61 -11.00 1.99
N CYS A 180 10.92 -11.02 2.25
CA CYS A 180 11.85 -10.04 1.68
C CYS A 180 11.89 -10.09 0.15
N ARG A 181 11.80 -11.28 -0.46
CA ARG A 181 11.74 -11.40 -1.93
C ARG A 181 10.45 -10.77 -2.49
N GLY A 182 9.34 -10.89 -1.78
CA GLY A 182 8.09 -10.23 -2.15
C GLY A 182 8.20 -8.71 -2.05
N LEU A 183 8.64 -8.22 -0.89
CA LEU A 183 8.86 -6.80 -0.63
C LEU A 183 9.80 -6.18 -1.67
N GLY A 184 10.93 -6.86 -1.95
CA GLY A 184 11.91 -6.45 -2.95
C GLY A 184 11.34 -6.32 -4.35
N ARG A 185 10.41 -7.19 -4.76
CA ARG A 185 9.72 -7.07 -6.05
C ARG A 185 8.88 -5.81 -6.13
N THR A 186 8.15 -5.46 -5.08
CA THR A 186 7.35 -4.23 -5.05
C THR A 186 8.24 -3.00 -5.08
N LEU A 187 9.22 -2.93 -4.18
CA LEU A 187 10.14 -1.80 -4.12
C LEU A 187 10.97 -1.65 -5.39
N SER A 188 11.34 -2.75 -6.06
CA SER A 188 12.03 -2.68 -7.35
C SER A 188 11.18 -2.00 -8.43
N ARG A 189 9.85 -2.19 -8.43
CA ARG A 189 8.98 -1.55 -9.43
C ARG A 189 8.91 -0.05 -9.19
N HIS A 190 8.88 0.33 -7.91
CA HIS A 190 8.85 1.72 -7.50
C HIS A 190 10.19 2.43 -7.78
N TRP A 191 11.31 1.91 -7.27
CA TRP A 191 12.62 2.56 -7.38
C TRP A 191 13.30 2.38 -8.75
N LEU A 192 13.16 1.23 -9.42
CA LEU A 192 13.88 0.99 -10.69
C LEU A 192 13.32 1.74 -11.88
N ALA A 193 12.02 2.08 -11.88
CA ALA A 193 11.25 2.71 -12.97
C ALA A 193 12.02 2.88 -14.31
N GLU A 194 12.34 4.12 -14.72
CA GLU A 194 13.12 4.40 -15.94
C GLU A 194 14.64 4.35 -15.72
N ARG A 195 15.07 4.13 -14.48
CA ARG A 195 16.46 4.29 -14.02
C ARG A 195 17.19 2.97 -13.77
N ARG A 196 16.66 1.88 -14.34
CA ARG A 196 17.27 0.54 -14.33
C ARG A 196 18.76 0.48 -14.76
N PRO A 197 19.26 1.33 -15.68
CA PRO A 197 20.69 1.32 -16.03
C PRO A 197 21.64 1.70 -14.90
N LEU A 198 21.16 2.38 -13.84
CA LEU A 198 21.97 2.76 -12.68
C LEU A 198 22.14 1.59 -11.69
N LEU A 199 21.41 0.48 -11.87
CA LEU A 199 21.45 -0.63 -10.94
C LEU A 199 22.76 -1.41 -11.09
N PRO A 200 23.61 -1.50 -10.03
CA PRO A 200 24.90 -2.17 -10.12
C PRO A 200 24.79 -3.69 -10.29
N ASP A 201 23.70 -4.29 -9.80
CA ASP A 201 23.39 -5.71 -9.94
C ASP A 201 21.92 -5.88 -10.37
N PRO A 202 21.62 -6.42 -11.57
CA PRO A 202 20.25 -6.65 -12.04
C PRO A 202 19.42 -7.54 -11.11
N MET A 203 20.07 -8.33 -10.26
CA MET A 203 19.44 -9.26 -9.33
C MET A 203 19.28 -8.68 -7.91
N LEU A 204 19.74 -7.45 -7.63
CA LEU A 204 19.76 -6.86 -6.29
C LEU A 204 18.45 -7.07 -5.52
N PHE A 205 17.32 -6.68 -6.11
CA PHE A 205 15.99 -6.78 -5.51
C PHE A 205 15.38 -8.19 -5.48
N GLN A 206 15.99 -9.16 -6.14
CA GLN A 206 15.55 -10.56 -6.10
C GLN A 206 16.13 -11.32 -4.90
N ARG A 207 17.13 -10.73 -4.23
CA ARG A 207 17.78 -11.33 -3.08
C ARG A 207 16.92 -11.14 -1.84
N SER A 208 16.94 -12.13 -0.94
CA SER A 208 16.25 -12.02 0.37
C SER A 208 16.95 -11.07 1.34
N ASP A 209 18.20 -10.69 1.08
CA ASP A 209 19.02 -9.80 1.89
C ASP A 209 19.20 -8.41 1.25
N PHE A 210 18.38 -8.05 0.24
CA PHE A 210 18.57 -6.84 -0.58
C PHE A 210 18.63 -5.54 0.25
N LEU A 211 17.82 -5.43 1.31
CA LEU A 211 17.80 -4.26 2.21
C LEU A 211 19.10 -4.06 2.99
N TRP A 212 19.87 -5.13 3.21
CA TRP A 212 21.15 -5.12 3.91
C TRP A 212 22.34 -4.94 2.96
N GLN A 213 22.12 -4.96 1.66
CA GLN A 213 23.19 -4.79 0.69
C GLN A 213 23.61 -3.33 0.64
N ARG A 214 24.91 -3.07 0.82
CA ARG A 214 25.48 -1.74 0.62
C ARG A 214 25.18 -1.18 -0.77
N GLN A 215 25.07 -2.07 -1.77
CA GLN A 215 24.70 -1.73 -3.15
C GLN A 215 23.35 -1.01 -3.23
N LEU A 216 22.38 -1.35 -2.37
CA LEU A 216 21.09 -0.66 -2.34
C LEU A 216 21.25 0.78 -1.86
N ALA A 217 21.95 1.01 -0.76
CA ALA A 217 22.17 2.37 -0.24
C ALA A 217 22.91 3.26 -1.25
N VAL A 218 23.92 2.72 -1.93
CA VAL A 218 24.62 3.41 -3.02
C VAL A 218 23.66 3.76 -4.16
N TYR A 219 22.88 2.78 -4.61
CA TYR A 219 21.89 2.99 -5.67
C TYR A 219 20.85 4.05 -5.30
N LEU A 220 20.31 4.02 -4.07
CA LEU A 220 19.33 4.99 -3.60
C LEU A 220 19.94 6.40 -3.48
N SER A 221 21.20 6.52 -3.08
CA SER A 221 21.92 7.81 -3.04
C SER A 221 22.13 8.41 -4.42
N GLU A 222 22.28 7.58 -5.46
CA GLU A 222 22.35 8.03 -6.85
C GLU A 222 20.97 8.35 -7.44
N LEU A 223 19.95 7.61 -7.00
CA LEU A 223 18.56 7.80 -7.41
C LEU A 223 17.99 9.11 -6.86
N ASP A 224 18.25 9.37 -5.59
CA ASP A 224 17.74 10.50 -4.81
C ASP A 224 18.89 11.16 -4.03
N PRO A 225 19.38 12.33 -4.48
CA PRO A 225 20.43 13.07 -3.77
C PRO A 225 20.06 13.50 -2.35
N GLY A 226 18.75 13.51 -2.00
CA GLY A 226 18.25 13.78 -0.66
C GLY A 226 18.34 12.59 0.29
N PHE A 227 18.57 11.38 -0.23
CA PHE A 227 18.67 10.16 0.57
C PHE A 227 19.86 10.22 1.53
N THR A 228 19.59 10.08 2.82
CA THR A 228 20.59 10.23 3.89
C THR A 228 21.28 8.91 4.25
N SER A 229 20.81 7.79 3.69
CA SER A 229 21.23 6.43 4.06
C SER A 229 21.15 6.17 5.57
N PRO A 230 19.94 6.23 6.19
CA PRO A 230 19.75 5.94 7.60
C PRO A 230 20.36 4.59 8.00
N ASP A 231 20.97 4.48 9.17
CA ASP A 231 21.51 3.21 9.67
C ASP A 231 20.37 2.21 9.91
N PRO A 232 20.31 1.10 9.16
CA PRO A 232 19.26 0.08 9.30
C PRO A 232 19.14 -0.49 10.72
N LEU A 233 20.24 -0.52 11.47
CA LEU A 233 20.26 -1.08 12.82
C LEU A 233 19.48 -0.21 13.81
N LEU A 234 19.34 1.09 13.53
CA LEU A 234 18.61 2.04 14.36
C LEU A 234 17.10 2.06 14.07
N VAL A 235 16.64 1.41 13.00
CA VAL A 235 15.21 1.35 12.65
C VAL A 235 14.45 0.48 13.65
N PRO A 236 13.49 1.03 14.42
CA PRO A 236 12.70 0.24 15.37
C PRO A 236 11.83 -0.80 14.65
N GLU A 237 11.72 -2.01 15.21
CA GLU A 237 10.90 -3.08 14.62
C GLU A 237 9.39 -2.84 14.75
N ASP A 238 9.00 -2.02 15.74
CA ASP A 238 7.62 -1.69 16.08
C ASP A 238 7.16 -0.38 15.45
N LEU A 239 7.97 0.25 14.61
CA LEU A 239 7.67 1.51 13.92
C LEU A 239 6.32 1.49 13.21
N LEU A 240 5.93 0.35 12.62
CA LEU A 240 4.67 0.18 11.89
C LEU A 240 3.49 -0.23 12.79
N ARG A 241 3.75 -0.67 14.03
CA ARG A 241 2.75 -1.22 14.97
C ARG A 241 2.10 -0.15 15.85
N VAL A 242 1.84 1.03 15.28
CA VAL A 242 1.38 2.27 15.97
C VAL A 242 0.05 2.17 16.77
N ALA A 243 -0.54 0.98 16.86
CA ALA A 243 -1.65 0.62 17.74
C ALA A 243 -1.73 -0.90 17.96
N ASP A 244 -2.36 -1.32 19.05
CA ASP A 244 -2.66 -2.74 19.34
C ASP A 244 -3.90 -3.25 18.58
N THR A 245 -4.71 -2.35 18.04
CA THR A 245 -5.93 -2.68 17.29
C THR A 245 -5.91 -2.04 15.90
N PRO A 246 -6.51 -2.70 14.88
CA PRO A 246 -6.59 -2.15 13.53
C PRO A 246 -7.22 -0.75 13.47
N LEU A 247 -6.46 0.21 12.94
CA LEU A 247 -6.86 1.59 12.70
C LEU A 247 -7.44 1.77 11.30
N ARG A 248 -8.12 2.89 11.05
CA ARG A 248 -8.41 3.30 9.67
C ARG A 248 -7.11 3.62 8.94
N LEU A 249 -7.09 3.44 7.63
CA LEU A 249 -5.90 3.62 6.80
C LEU A 249 -5.25 5.00 7.00
N ALA A 250 -6.02 6.08 6.93
CA ALA A 250 -5.52 7.44 7.13
C ALA A 250 -4.94 7.66 8.55
N ASP A 251 -5.59 7.12 9.58
CA ASP A 251 -5.12 7.23 10.97
C ASP A 251 -3.80 6.49 11.18
N TRP A 252 -3.68 5.30 10.59
CA TRP A 252 -2.44 4.53 10.63
C TRP A 252 -1.31 5.22 9.87
N ALA A 253 -1.58 5.73 8.66
CA ALA A 253 -0.59 6.47 7.87
C ALA A 253 -0.10 7.71 8.62
N GLY A 254 -1.00 8.50 9.20
CA GLY A 254 -0.65 9.69 9.98
C GLY A 254 0.20 9.37 11.22
N ARG A 255 -0.13 8.32 11.98
CA ARG A 255 0.70 7.90 13.12
C ARG A 255 2.06 7.36 12.69
N THR A 256 2.10 6.60 11.59
CA THR A 256 3.35 6.09 11.03
C THR A 256 4.25 7.24 10.58
N GLU A 257 3.69 8.29 9.97
CA GLU A 257 4.41 9.52 9.63
C GLU A 257 5.02 10.17 10.89
N THR A 258 4.27 10.30 11.98
CA THR A 258 4.78 10.86 13.25
C THR A 258 6.00 10.06 13.73
N MET A 259 5.91 8.73 13.73
CA MET A 259 7.02 7.86 14.14
C MET A 259 8.23 7.98 13.20
N LEU A 260 8.00 8.05 11.88
CA LEU A 260 9.05 8.22 10.89
C LEU A 260 9.80 9.54 11.06
N ARG A 261 9.08 10.65 11.29
CA ARG A 261 9.71 11.96 11.54
C ARG A 261 10.62 11.92 12.77
N ALA A 262 10.15 11.29 13.85
CA ALA A 262 10.95 11.12 15.06
C ALA A 262 12.24 10.31 14.80
N VAL A 263 12.16 9.23 14.02
CA VAL A 263 13.33 8.40 13.65
C VAL A 263 14.29 9.14 12.72
N MET A 264 13.78 9.95 11.79
CA MET A 264 14.60 10.77 10.90
C MET A 264 15.20 12.00 11.59
N GLY A 265 14.85 12.28 12.84
CA GLY A 265 15.30 13.48 13.56
C GLY A 265 14.69 14.78 13.03
N ALA A 266 13.58 14.70 12.28
CA ALA A 266 12.85 15.85 11.80
C ALA A 266 11.96 16.41 12.93
N PRO A 267 11.88 17.74 13.11
CA PRO A 267 11.00 18.32 14.13
C PRO A 267 9.54 17.91 13.87
N GLU A 268 8.78 17.71 14.97
CA GLU A 268 7.34 17.49 14.90
C GLU A 268 6.69 18.58 14.06
N ARG A 269 5.74 18.19 13.20
CA ARG A 269 4.91 19.14 12.48
C ARG A 269 4.20 19.97 13.56
N GLU A 270 4.49 21.27 13.65
CA GLU A 270 3.59 22.18 14.35
C GLU A 270 2.25 22.06 13.60
N ASP A 271 1.30 21.33 14.19
CA ASP A 271 -0.09 21.46 13.83
C ASP A 271 -0.40 22.94 13.98
N VAL A 272 -0.43 23.68 12.87
CA VAL A 272 -0.98 25.02 12.88
C VAL A 272 -2.41 24.81 13.38
N PRO A 273 -2.74 25.24 14.61
CA PRO A 273 -4.09 25.08 15.08
C PRO A 273 -4.95 25.81 14.06
N LEU A 274 -5.88 25.08 13.43
CA LEU A 274 -6.94 25.66 12.62
C LEU A 274 -7.44 26.86 13.43
N LYS A 275 -7.14 28.08 12.97
CA LYS A 275 -7.64 29.29 13.63
C LYS A 275 -9.15 29.15 13.67
N THR A 276 -9.65 28.84 14.84
CA THR A 276 -11.05 28.81 15.23
C THR A 276 -11.58 30.24 15.07
N SER A 277 -11.93 30.62 13.84
CA SER A 277 -12.49 31.93 13.53
C SER A 277 -13.14 31.96 12.14
N LEU A 278 -13.88 30.91 11.77
CA LEU A 278 -14.94 31.02 10.75
C LEU A 278 -16.33 31.25 11.38
N ALA A 279 -16.50 30.89 12.66
CA ALA A 279 -17.73 31.17 13.42
C ALA A 279 -17.93 32.66 13.76
N ALA A 280 -16.90 33.51 13.65
CA ALA A 280 -17.01 34.94 13.94
C ALA A 280 -17.45 35.81 12.74
N ARG A 281 -17.58 35.24 11.53
CA ARG A 281 -17.93 36.00 10.31
C ARG A 281 -19.42 35.95 9.93
N PHE A 282 -20.25 35.20 10.65
CA PHE A 282 -21.68 35.02 10.34
C PHE A 282 -22.63 35.41 11.50
N ASN A 283 -22.22 36.32 12.38
CA ASN A 283 -23.18 37.00 13.25
C ASN A 283 -24.02 37.96 12.39
N LEU A 284 -25.12 37.44 11.84
CA LEU A 284 -26.25 38.22 11.37
C LEU A 284 -26.85 38.95 12.57
N GLN A 285 -26.70 40.27 12.59
CA GLN A 285 -27.65 41.18 13.25
C GLN A 285 -28.73 41.57 12.23
#